data_AF-A0A2W2K645-F1
#
_entry.id   AF-A0A2W2K645-F1
#
_cell.length_a   1.000
_cell.length_b   1.000
_cell.length_c   1.000
_cell.angle_alpha   90.00
_cell.angle_beta   90.00
_cell.angle_gamma   90.00
#
_symmetry.space_group_name_H-M   'P 1'
#
loop_
_entity.id
_entity.type
_entity.pdbx_description
1 polymer ?
#
loop_
_entity_poly.entity_id
_entity_poly.type
_entity_poly.pdbx_seq_one_letter_code
_entity_poly.pdbx_strand_id
1 'polypeptide(L)'
;MSLKDQATRVAVLRVLRDAVDAEYEAARRTVLDGLRAARAELGLKSIRATLPDRTPIATITLIDPRPTVVIADEHAFLTWVAENHPSEVETLTRVRPCWQREFFTRLACLDPVTDPHTGEVIPGLAAAPAPPPRSFSLRPVPGGPEKVTRAWRTGELDLRQLLALDGGAT
;
A
#
# COMPACT_ATOMS: atom_id res chain seq x y z
N MET A 1 -13.20 12.70 24.71
CA MET A 1 -12.66 13.39 23.51
C MET A 1 -13.78 13.60 22.52
N SER A 2 -13.87 14.77 21.91
CA SER A 2 -14.86 15.06 20.86
C SER A 2 -14.47 14.43 19.51
N LEU A 3 -15.43 14.31 18.58
CA LEU A 3 -15.15 13.88 17.20
C LEU A 3 -14.11 14.79 16.51
N LYS A 4 -14.14 16.09 16.83
CA LYS A 4 -13.17 17.07 16.33
C LYS A 4 -11.76 16.79 16.85
N ASP A 5 -11.62 16.41 18.11
CA ASP A 5 -10.32 16.05 18.70
C ASP A 5 -9.78 14.77 18.06
N GLN A 6 -10.65 13.78 17.82
CA GLN A 6 -10.27 12.55 17.12
C GLN A 6 -9.85 12.83 15.67
N ALA A 7 -10.61 13.65 14.93
CA ALA A 7 -10.24 14.06 13.57
C ALA A 7 -8.88 14.79 13.54
N THR A 8 -8.64 15.66 14.51
CA THR A 8 -7.36 16.37 14.68
C THR A 8 -6.22 15.38 14.94
N ARG A 9 -6.43 14.43 15.85
CA ARG A 9 -5.47 13.36 16.14
C ARG A 9 -5.13 12.55 14.90
N VAL A 10 -6.12 12.12 14.11
CA VAL A 10 -5.88 11.35 12.87
C VAL A 10 -5.06 12.18 11.86
N ALA A 11 -5.34 13.47 11.71
CA ALA A 11 -4.58 14.35 10.81
C ALA A 11 -3.12 14.52 11.25
N VAL A 12 -2.88 14.74 12.55
CA VAL A 12 -1.52 14.84 13.11
C VAL A 12 -0.77 13.53 12.93
N LEU A 13 -1.38 12.39 13.30
CA LEU A 13 -0.76 11.08 13.17
C LEU A 13 -0.40 10.72 11.73
N ARG A 14 -1.25 11.08 10.76
CA ARG A 14 -0.90 10.88 9.34
C ARG A 14 0.35 11.65 8.95
N VAL A 15 0.44 12.95 9.29
CA VAL A 15 1.61 13.76 8.92
C VAL A 15 2.87 13.20 9.57
N LEU A 16 2.81 12.83 10.84
CA LEU A 16 3.95 12.25 11.54
C LEU A 16 4.35 10.91 10.93
N ARG A 17 3.39 10.03 10.60
CA ARG A 17 3.66 8.77 9.91
C ARG A 17 4.36 9.01 8.59
N ASP A 18 3.80 9.87 7.73
CA ASP A 18 4.36 10.15 6.40
C ASP A 18 5.80 10.72 6.51
N ALA A 19 6.09 11.53 7.54
CA ALA A 19 7.44 12.03 7.82
C ALA A 19 8.40 10.95 8.34
N VAL A 20 7.94 10.12 9.28
CA VAL A 20 8.73 8.99 9.83
C VAL A 20 9.03 7.96 8.74
N ASP A 21 8.07 7.66 7.88
CA ASP A 21 8.23 6.73 6.75
C ASP A 21 9.30 7.24 5.77
N ALA A 22 9.30 8.54 5.46
CA ALA A 22 10.30 9.14 4.58
C ALA A 22 11.74 9.03 5.16
N GLU A 23 11.90 9.36 6.44
CA GLU A 23 13.18 9.23 7.16
C GLU A 23 13.61 7.76 7.28
N TYR A 24 12.67 6.86 7.58
CA TYR A 24 12.90 5.42 7.64
C TYR A 24 13.43 4.89 6.30
N GLU A 25 12.80 5.24 5.18
CA GLU A 25 13.25 4.80 3.85
C GLU A 25 14.60 5.41 3.44
N ALA A 26 14.90 6.63 3.87
CA ALA A 26 16.24 7.22 3.67
C ALA A 26 17.31 6.50 4.48
N ALA A 27 17.06 6.24 5.77
CA ALA A 27 17.97 5.50 6.64
C ALA A 27 18.15 4.04 6.16
N ARG A 28 17.06 3.39 5.75
CA ARG A 28 17.07 2.02 5.24
C ARG A 28 17.93 1.88 3.99
N ARG A 29 17.83 2.82 3.04
CA ARG A 29 18.69 2.85 1.84
C ARG A 29 20.16 3.00 2.22
N THR A 30 20.47 3.93 3.12
CA THR A 30 21.83 4.15 3.62
C THR A 30 22.43 2.88 4.23
N VAL A 31 21.66 2.19 5.09
CA VAL A 31 22.10 0.92 5.71
C VAL A 31 22.28 -0.19 4.67
N LEU A 32 21.40 -0.29 3.68
CA LEU A 32 21.51 -1.27 2.61
C LEU A 32 22.79 -1.09 1.81
N ASP A 33 23.11 0.14 1.41
CA ASP A 33 24.32 0.44 0.65
C ASP A 33 25.58 0.19 1.48
N GLY A 34 25.58 0.55 2.77
CA GLY A 34 26.65 0.23 3.71
C GLY A 34 26.87 -1.28 3.89
N LEU A 35 25.80 -2.07 4.01
CA LEU A 35 25.90 -3.53 4.10
C LEU A 35 26.44 -4.17 2.81
N ARG A 36 26.09 -3.64 1.64
CA ARG A 36 26.65 -4.08 0.35
C ARG A 36 28.15 -3.81 0.27
N ALA A 37 28.60 -2.62 0.66
CA ALA A 37 30.01 -2.27 0.71
C ALA A 37 30.78 -3.17 1.70
N ALA A 38 30.28 -3.32 2.92
CA ALA A 38 30.88 -4.19 3.94
C ALA A 38 30.95 -5.66 3.51
N ARG A 39 29.96 -6.14 2.74
CA ARG A 39 29.98 -7.48 2.15
C ARG A 39 31.07 -7.64 1.11
N ALA A 40 31.25 -6.65 0.24
CA ALA A 40 32.27 -6.66 -0.81
C ALA A 40 33.69 -6.56 -0.26
N GLU A 41 33.91 -5.70 0.74
CA GLU A 41 35.25 -5.44 1.29
C GLU A 41 35.67 -6.46 2.36
N LEU A 42 34.74 -6.84 3.25
CA LEU A 42 35.05 -7.56 4.49
C LEU A 42 34.32 -8.91 4.60
N GLY A 43 33.48 -9.26 3.62
CA GLY A 43 32.63 -10.46 3.68
C GLY A 43 31.52 -10.40 4.73
N LEU A 44 31.33 -9.27 5.42
CA LEU A 44 30.32 -9.09 6.47
C LEU A 44 28.93 -8.92 5.86
N LYS A 45 27.93 -9.60 6.42
CA LYS A 45 26.55 -9.54 5.92
C LYS A 45 25.52 -9.11 6.96
N SER A 46 25.90 -9.00 8.22
CA SER A 46 24.98 -8.71 9.32
C SER A 46 25.59 -7.72 10.30
N ILE A 47 24.77 -6.83 10.84
CA ILE A 47 25.11 -5.90 11.91
C ILE A 47 24.04 -5.93 13.00
N ARG A 48 24.44 -5.69 14.24
CA ARG A 48 23.53 -5.60 15.38
C ARG A 48 23.20 -4.13 15.65
N ALA A 49 21.91 -3.79 15.70
CA ALA A 49 21.44 -2.51 16.16
C ALA A 49 21.21 -2.55 17.67
N THR A 50 21.70 -1.55 18.38
CA THR A 50 21.58 -1.42 19.84
C THR A 50 21.02 -0.07 20.23
N LEU A 51 20.37 -0.02 21.38
CA LEU A 51 20.07 1.22 22.08
C LEU A 51 21.36 1.91 22.59
N PRO A 52 21.29 3.17 23.06
CA PRO A 52 22.45 3.88 23.60
C PRO A 52 23.12 3.19 24.80
N ASP A 53 22.34 2.45 25.58
CA ASP A 53 22.81 1.60 26.70
C ASP A 53 23.43 0.26 26.24
N ARG A 54 23.59 0.07 24.92
CA ARG A 54 24.07 -1.16 24.24
C ARG A 54 23.12 -2.34 24.28
N THR A 55 21.88 -2.17 24.75
CA THR A 55 20.86 -3.22 24.70
C THR A 55 20.53 -3.54 23.23
N PRO A 56 20.65 -4.81 22.78
CA PRO A 56 20.36 -5.18 21.39
C PRO A 56 18.85 -5.09 21.09
N ILE A 57 18.50 -4.51 19.95
CA ILE A 57 17.10 -4.37 19.51
C ILE A 57 16.80 -4.99 18.15
N ALA A 58 17.81 -5.17 17.29
CA ALA A 58 17.64 -5.84 16.01
C ALA A 58 18.96 -6.39 15.46
N THR A 59 18.86 -7.36 14.56
CA THR A 59 19.95 -7.75 13.65
C THR A 59 19.53 -7.43 12.23
N ILE A 60 20.30 -6.60 11.54
CA ILE A 60 20.05 -6.25 10.14
C ILE A 60 20.99 -7.08 9.29
N THR A 61 20.43 -7.86 8.36
CA THR A 61 21.18 -8.80 7.53
C THR A 61 20.90 -8.55 6.06
N LEU A 62 21.96 -8.47 5.25
CA LEU A 62 21.87 -8.49 3.80
C LEU A 62 21.41 -9.88 3.34
N ILE A 63 20.29 -9.94 2.63
CA ILE A 63 19.72 -11.18 2.11
C ILE A 63 20.24 -11.39 0.70
N ASP A 64 20.85 -12.55 0.46
CA ASP A 64 21.23 -12.96 -0.88
C ASP A 64 19.97 -13.37 -1.66
N PRO A 65 19.69 -12.77 -2.82
CA PRO A 65 18.56 -13.15 -3.64
C PRO A 65 18.77 -14.58 -4.15
N ARG A 66 17.69 -15.37 -4.17
CA ARG A 66 17.71 -16.69 -4.80
C ARG A 66 17.36 -16.52 -6.28
N PRO A 67 18.10 -17.18 -7.20
CA PRO A 67 17.68 -17.26 -8.59
C PRO A 67 16.23 -17.76 -8.67
N THR A 68 15.42 -17.09 -9.47
CA THR A 68 14.03 -17.46 -9.73
C THR A 68 13.84 -17.58 -11.22
N VAL A 69 13.04 -18.57 -11.62
CA VAL A 69 12.62 -18.73 -13.02
C VAL A 69 11.55 -17.69 -13.30
N VAL A 70 11.72 -16.95 -14.38
CA VAL A 70 10.73 -15.97 -14.88
C VAL A 70 10.39 -16.32 -16.32
N ILE A 71 9.16 -16.01 -16.72
CA ILE A 71 8.76 -16.10 -18.13
C ILE A 71 9.37 -14.91 -18.85
N ALA A 72 10.40 -15.16 -19.66
CA ALA A 72 11.08 -14.12 -20.43
C ALA A 72 10.34 -13.75 -21.73
N ASP A 73 9.57 -14.70 -22.28
CA ASP A 73 8.73 -14.54 -23.46
C ASP A 73 7.43 -15.32 -23.25
N GLU A 74 6.36 -14.57 -23.00
CA GLU A 74 5.03 -15.12 -22.72
C GLU A 74 4.49 -15.92 -23.91
N HIS A 75 4.74 -15.46 -25.14
CA HIS A 75 4.23 -16.12 -26.33
C HIS A 75 4.97 -17.43 -26.56
N ALA A 76 6.31 -17.43 -26.50
CA ALA A 76 7.09 -18.64 -26.67
C ALA A 76 6.77 -19.68 -25.58
N PHE A 77 6.60 -19.25 -24.33
CA PHE A 77 6.20 -20.13 -23.25
C PHE A 77 4.78 -20.68 -23.47
N LEU A 78 3.80 -19.85 -23.83
CA LEU A 78 2.45 -20.29 -24.14
C LEU A 78 2.41 -21.28 -25.30
N THR A 79 3.16 -21.04 -26.38
CA THR A 79 3.28 -21.98 -27.51
C THR A 79 3.82 -23.33 -27.03
N TRP A 80 4.91 -23.32 -26.27
CA TRP A 80 5.50 -24.55 -25.74
C TRP A 80 4.53 -25.29 -24.79
N VAL A 81 3.82 -24.57 -23.92
CA VAL A 81 2.81 -25.18 -23.02
C VAL A 81 1.64 -25.74 -23.83
N ALA A 82 1.14 -25.02 -24.85
CA ALA A 82 0.08 -25.52 -25.71
C ALA A 82 0.47 -26.80 -26.46
N GLU A 83 1.74 -26.92 -26.86
CA GLU A 83 2.27 -28.11 -27.56
C GLU A 83 2.55 -29.29 -26.62
N ASN A 84 3.09 -29.04 -25.42
CA ASN A 84 3.59 -30.10 -24.51
C ASN A 84 2.61 -30.43 -23.37
N HIS A 85 1.79 -29.47 -22.97
CA HIS A 85 0.84 -29.53 -21.85
C HIS A 85 -0.51 -28.89 -22.23
N PRO A 86 -1.20 -29.37 -23.28
CA PRO A 86 -2.40 -28.73 -23.81
C PRO A 86 -3.56 -28.63 -22.80
N SER A 87 -3.62 -29.51 -21.78
CA SER A 87 -4.61 -29.43 -20.70
C SER A 87 -4.44 -28.20 -19.81
N GLU A 88 -3.26 -27.58 -19.83
CA GLU A 88 -2.92 -26.41 -19.01
C GLU A 88 -3.20 -25.08 -19.74
N VAL A 89 -3.80 -25.12 -20.93
CA VAL A 89 -4.18 -23.93 -21.70
C VAL A 89 -5.70 -23.77 -21.72
N GLU A 90 -6.18 -22.62 -21.26
CA GLU A 90 -7.61 -22.30 -21.22
C GLU A 90 -7.99 -21.24 -22.26
N THR A 91 -9.15 -21.40 -22.89
CA THR A 91 -9.78 -20.37 -23.74
C THR A 91 -11.06 -19.85 -23.08
N LEU A 92 -11.11 -18.55 -22.81
CA LEU A 92 -12.25 -17.92 -22.11
C LEU A 92 -13.14 -17.11 -23.07
N THR A 93 -14.43 -17.45 -23.13
CA THR A 93 -15.45 -16.61 -23.77
C THR A 93 -15.96 -15.59 -22.77
N ARG A 94 -15.69 -14.30 -22.99
CA ARG A 94 -16.10 -13.21 -22.09
C ARG A 94 -16.45 -11.94 -22.85
N VAL A 95 -17.26 -11.09 -22.23
CA VAL A 95 -17.43 -9.70 -22.66
C VAL A 95 -16.08 -8.99 -22.57
N ARG A 96 -15.75 -8.17 -23.58
CA ARG A 96 -14.48 -7.43 -23.61
C ARG A 96 -14.40 -6.50 -22.38
N PRO A 97 -13.38 -6.62 -21.50
CA PRO A 97 -13.38 -5.91 -20.21
C PRO A 97 -13.47 -4.38 -20.32
N CYS A 98 -12.76 -3.79 -21.30
CA CYS A 98 -12.81 -2.34 -21.50
C CYS A 98 -14.19 -1.86 -21.93
N TRP A 99 -14.82 -2.57 -22.87
CA TRP A 99 -16.17 -2.26 -23.34
C TRP A 99 -17.18 -2.40 -22.20
N GLN A 100 -17.12 -3.50 -21.42
CA GLN A 100 -18.04 -3.71 -20.29
C GLN A 100 -17.93 -2.58 -19.25
N ARG A 101 -16.70 -2.17 -18.91
CA ARG A 101 -16.46 -1.07 -17.98
C ARG A 101 -17.03 0.24 -18.48
N GLU A 102 -16.79 0.58 -19.75
CA GLU A 102 -17.33 1.81 -20.37
C GLU A 102 -18.85 1.78 -20.55
N PHE A 103 -19.42 0.60 -20.76
CA PHE A 103 -20.86 0.44 -20.84
C PHE A 103 -21.50 0.70 -19.48
N PHE A 104 -20.96 0.13 -18.41
CA PHE A 104 -21.47 0.32 -17.05
C PHE A 104 -21.45 1.77 -16.55
N THR A 105 -20.48 2.59 -16.98
CA THR A 105 -20.46 4.02 -16.58
C THR A 105 -21.60 4.84 -17.17
N ARG A 106 -22.28 4.33 -18.21
CA ARG A 106 -23.39 5.01 -18.89
C ARG A 106 -24.76 4.59 -18.35
N LEU A 107 -24.82 3.51 -17.58
CA LEU A 107 -26.07 2.97 -17.05
C LEU A 107 -26.56 3.81 -15.87
N ALA A 108 -27.87 4.04 -15.82
CA ALA A 108 -28.50 4.56 -14.62
C ALA A 108 -28.59 3.43 -13.57
N CYS A 109 -28.27 3.74 -12.31
CA CYS A 109 -28.46 2.82 -11.19
C CYS A 109 -29.93 2.79 -10.74
N LEU A 110 -30.84 2.49 -11.67
CA LEU A 110 -32.27 2.31 -11.45
C LEU A 110 -32.63 0.85 -11.70
N ASP A 111 -33.68 0.37 -11.05
CA ASP A 111 -34.22 -0.97 -11.24
C ASP A 111 -35.60 -0.88 -11.90
N PRO A 112 -35.83 -1.52 -13.08
CA PRO A 112 -34.89 -2.34 -13.84
C PRO A 112 -33.78 -1.52 -14.53
N VAL A 113 -32.62 -2.15 -14.75
CA VAL A 113 -31.50 -1.52 -15.48
C VAL A 113 -31.82 -1.53 -16.98
N THR A 114 -31.84 -0.34 -17.59
CA THR A 114 -32.16 -0.16 -19.02
C THR A 114 -30.98 0.37 -19.83
N ASP A 115 -30.91 0.00 -21.10
CA ASP A 115 -29.97 0.60 -22.05
C ASP A 115 -30.29 2.09 -22.23
N PRO A 116 -29.31 3.00 -22.03
CA PRO A 116 -29.56 4.43 -22.09
C PRO A 116 -29.85 4.96 -23.50
N HIS A 117 -29.54 4.19 -24.55
CA HIS A 117 -29.79 4.55 -25.93
C HIS A 117 -31.12 3.99 -26.46
N THR A 118 -31.46 2.73 -26.13
CA THR A 118 -32.66 2.07 -26.66
C THR A 118 -33.83 2.08 -25.67
N GLY A 119 -33.57 2.25 -24.38
CA GLY A 119 -34.56 2.14 -23.31
C GLY A 119 -34.95 0.69 -22.97
N GLU A 120 -34.37 -0.31 -23.62
CA GLU A 120 -34.67 -1.72 -23.37
C GLU A 120 -34.10 -2.17 -22.03
N VAL A 121 -34.83 -3.03 -21.31
CA VAL A 121 -34.34 -3.66 -20.08
C VAL A 121 -33.21 -4.62 -20.44
N ILE A 122 -32.06 -4.48 -19.79
CA ILE A 122 -30.89 -5.33 -20.03
C ILE A 122 -30.98 -6.57 -19.13
N PRO A 123 -31.17 -7.79 -19.68
CA PRO A 123 -31.25 -9.00 -18.87
C PRO A 123 -29.95 -9.27 -18.12
N GLY A 124 -30.05 -9.71 -16.87
CA GLY A 124 -28.89 -10.06 -16.04
C GLY A 124 -28.24 -8.90 -15.30
N LEU A 125 -28.75 -7.67 -15.42
CA LEU A 125 -28.33 -6.52 -14.62
C LEU A 125 -29.40 -6.12 -13.60
N ALA A 126 -28.95 -5.71 -12.41
CA ALA A 126 -29.81 -5.20 -11.34
C ALA A 126 -29.08 -4.05 -10.62
N ALA A 127 -29.83 -3.04 -10.18
CA ALA A 127 -29.27 -1.97 -9.35
C ALA A 127 -29.18 -2.46 -7.89
N ALA A 128 -27.96 -2.53 -7.35
CA ALA A 128 -27.76 -2.81 -5.94
C ALA A 128 -27.77 -1.50 -5.12
N PRO A 129 -28.33 -1.49 -3.89
CA PRO A 129 -28.22 -0.34 -3.02
C PRO A 129 -26.76 -0.06 -2.68
N ALA A 130 -26.39 1.21 -2.57
CA ALA A 130 -25.05 1.59 -2.15
C ALA A 130 -24.76 1.02 -0.75
N PRO A 131 -23.64 0.30 -0.55
CA PRO A 131 -23.26 -0.15 0.78
C PRO A 131 -22.98 1.05 1.70
N PRO A 132 -23.06 0.89 3.02
CA PRO A 132 -22.68 1.94 3.94
C PRO A 132 -21.22 2.37 3.72
N PRO A 133 -20.86 3.65 3.95
CA PRO A 133 -19.48 4.12 3.83
C PRO A 133 -18.52 3.30 4.69
N ARG A 134 -17.43 2.81 4.09
CA ARG A 134 -16.42 1.98 4.77
C ARG A 134 -15.14 2.73 5.15
N SER A 135 -14.99 3.96 4.68
CA SER A 135 -13.79 4.77 4.88
C SER A 135 -14.10 6.26 4.79
N PHE A 136 -13.13 7.08 5.19
CA PHE A 136 -13.15 8.54 5.03
C PHE A 136 -11.92 8.99 4.25
N SER A 137 -12.04 10.09 3.50
CA SER A 137 -10.88 10.75 2.90
C SER A 137 -10.25 11.72 3.90
N LEU A 138 -8.93 11.67 4.03
CA LEU A 138 -8.16 12.70 4.74
C LEU A 138 -7.33 13.46 3.71
N ARG A 139 -7.43 14.78 3.70
CA ARG A 139 -6.59 15.66 2.88
C ARG A 139 -6.10 16.80 3.75
N PRO A 140 -4.80 16.83 4.12
CA PRO A 140 -4.24 17.99 4.81
C PRO A 140 -4.45 19.24 3.95
N VAL A 141 -4.78 20.35 4.59
CA VAL A 141 -4.81 21.66 3.93
C VAL A 141 -3.38 22.09 3.55
N PRO A 142 -3.22 22.99 2.56
CA PRO A 142 -1.91 23.58 2.25
C PRO A 142 -1.25 24.17 3.52
N GLY A 143 0.04 23.88 3.73
CA GLY A 143 0.76 24.31 4.94
C GLY A 143 0.43 23.50 6.20
N GLY A 144 -0.51 22.55 6.13
CA GLY A 144 -0.93 21.71 7.25
C GLY A 144 0.20 20.82 7.79
N PRO A 145 0.87 20.03 6.94
CA PRO A 145 2.00 19.20 7.35
C PRO A 145 3.11 20.00 8.04
N GLU A 146 3.49 21.16 7.49
CA GLU A 146 4.54 22.02 8.02
C GLU A 146 4.19 22.56 9.41
N LYS A 147 2.91 22.90 9.64
CA LYS A 147 2.42 23.33 10.95
C LYS A 147 2.50 22.20 11.98
N VAL A 148 2.13 20.98 11.59
CA VAL A 148 2.23 19.80 12.48
C VAL A 148 3.70 19.50 12.80
N THR A 149 4.57 19.46 11.80
CA THR A 149 6.01 19.22 12.01
C THR A 149 6.64 20.30 12.88
N ARG A 150 6.29 21.58 12.68
CA ARG A 150 6.74 22.68 13.54
C ARG A 150 6.29 22.47 14.97
N ALA A 151 4.99 22.26 15.18
CA ALA A 151 4.41 22.10 16.52
C ALA A 151 5.03 20.91 17.26
N TRP A 152 5.37 19.83 16.55
CA TRP A 152 6.14 18.73 17.11
C TRP A 152 7.56 19.16 17.51
N ARG A 153 8.31 19.82 16.61
CA ARG A 153 9.69 20.26 16.87
C ARG A 153 9.79 21.31 17.98
N THR A 154 8.78 22.16 18.15
CA THR A 154 8.74 23.20 19.19
C THR A 154 8.16 22.70 20.53
N GLY A 155 7.70 21.45 20.60
CA GLY A 155 7.13 20.86 21.81
C GLY A 155 5.67 21.27 22.07
N GLU A 156 5.00 21.95 21.13
CA GLU A 156 3.56 22.24 21.19
C GLU A 156 2.70 20.98 21.02
N LEU A 157 3.23 19.93 20.38
CA LEU A 157 2.62 18.60 20.31
C LEU A 157 3.32 17.62 21.24
N ASP A 158 2.62 17.17 22.29
CA ASP A 158 3.10 16.10 23.17
C ASP A 158 2.85 14.72 22.52
N LEU A 159 3.91 14.11 21.99
CA LEU A 159 3.84 12.79 21.39
C LEU A 159 3.47 11.68 22.39
N ARG A 160 3.76 11.83 23.68
CA ARG A 160 3.44 10.80 24.68
C ARG A 160 1.93 10.67 24.85
N GLN A 161 1.24 11.82 24.89
CA GLN A 161 -0.22 11.86 24.92
C GLN A 161 -0.84 11.41 23.59
N LEU A 162 -0.20 11.78 22.47
CA LEU A 162 -0.73 11.46 21.14
C LEU A 162 -0.66 9.97 20.80
N LEU A 163 0.47 9.34 21.14
CA LEU A 163 0.83 8.00 20.67
C LEU A 163 0.36 6.88 21.57
N ALA A 164 -0.09 7.14 22.81
CA ALA A 164 -0.65 6.15 23.76
C ALA A 164 -0.12 4.71 23.53
N LEU A 165 1.21 4.59 23.48
CA LEU A 165 1.87 3.31 23.26
C LEU A 165 1.91 2.65 24.62
N ASP A 166 1.13 1.59 24.81
CA ASP A 166 1.23 0.77 26.00
C ASP A 166 2.64 0.21 26.04
N GLY A 167 3.47 0.75 26.95
CA GLY A 167 4.78 0.19 27.23
C GLY A 167 4.53 -1.17 27.85
N GLY A 168 4.76 -2.24 27.08
CA GLY A 168 4.68 -3.60 27.59
C GLY A 168 5.52 -3.72 28.86
N ALA A 169 4.86 -3.72 30.01
CA ALA A 169 5.45 -4.10 31.27
C ALA A 169 5.37 -5.62 31.36
N THR A 170 6.50 -6.28 31.09
CA THR A 170 6.82 -7.63 31.57
C THR A 170 8.26 -7.64 32.03
#